data_AF-A0A147JYY2-F1
#
_entry.id   AF-A0A147JYY2-F1
#
_cell.length_a   1.000
_cell.length_b   1.000
_cell.length_c   1.000
_cell.angle_alpha   90.00
_cell.angle_beta   90.00
_cell.angle_gamma   90.00
#
_symmetry.space_group_name_H-M   'P 1'
#
loop_
_entity.id
_entity.type
_entity.pdbx_description
1 polymer ?
#
loop_
_entity_poly.entity_id
_entity_poly.type
_entity_poly.pdbx_seq_one_letter_code
_entity_poly.pdbx_strand_id
1 'polypeptide(L)' 'MHGKKDVIKVENRKLTEEEVNKIALAAPDATINIIKNFKVTEKKSVELPEFIEGIIKCSNPGCITSG' A
#
# COMPACT_ATOMS: atom_id res chain seq x y z
N MET A 1 1.78 -8.03 19.75
CA MET A 1 0.54 -7.40 20.22
C MET A 1 0.50 -5.98 19.65
N HIS A 2 -0.36 -5.70 18.67
CA HIS A 2 -0.49 -4.33 18.14
C HIS A 2 -1.41 -3.55 19.08
N GLY A 3 -0.85 -2.62 19.86
CA GLY A 3 -1.60 -1.87 20.88
C GLY A 3 -2.55 -0.82 20.29
N LYS A 4 -2.10 -0.11 19.25
CA LYS A 4 -2.88 0.88 18.49
C LYS A 4 -2.68 0.64 17.00
N LYS A 5 -3.69 0.96 16.19
CA LYS A 5 -3.64 0.85 14.73
C LYS A 5 -4.48 1.96 14.11
N ASP A 6 -4.09 2.34 12.89
CA ASP A 6 -4.87 3.24 12.06
C ASP A 6 -5.77 2.44 11.10
N VAL A 7 -6.87 3.07 10.66
CA VAL A 7 -7.82 2.47 9.71
C VAL A 7 -8.24 3.52 8.70
N ILE A 8 -8.08 3.20 7.41
CA ILE A 8 -8.55 4.02 6.29
C ILE A 8 -9.67 3.24 5.58
N LYS A 9 -10.78 3.92 5.26
CA LYS A 9 -11.91 3.37 4.51
C LYS A 9 -12.13 4.20 3.26
N VAL A 10 -12.26 3.52 2.12
CA VAL A 10 -12.50 4.16 0.82
C VAL A 10 -13.70 3.47 0.17
N GLU A 11 -14.69 4.26 -0.24
CA GLU A 11 -15.95 3.74 -0.79
C GLU A 11 -15.97 3.78 -2.32
N ASN A 12 -16.85 2.97 -2.91
CA ASN A 12 -17.17 2.94 -4.34
C ASN A 12 -15.99 2.69 -5.30
N ARG A 13 -14.87 2.17 -4.79
CA ARG A 13 -13.75 1.72 -5.63
C ARG A 13 -12.93 0.64 -4.95
N LYS A 14 -12.11 -0.03 -5.74
CA LYS A 14 -11.00 -0.86 -5.25
C LYS A 14 -9.70 -0.07 -5.36
N LEU A 15 -8.72 -0.43 -4.53
CA LEU A 15 -7.35 0.03 -4.70
C LEU A 15 -6.73 -0.65 -5.91
N THR A 16 -5.93 0.08 -6.67
CA THR A 16 -5.09 -0.50 -7.72
C THR A 16 -3.89 -1.20 -7.10
N GLU A 17 -3.23 -2.06 -7.87
CA GLU A 17 -1.99 -2.72 -7.44
C GLU A 17 -0.90 -1.70 -7.11
N GLU A 18 -0.78 -0.62 -7.89
CA GLU A 18 0.16 0.47 -7.62
C GLU A 18 -0.14 1.18 -6.28
N GLU A 19 -1.41 1.44 -5.97
CA GLU A 19 -1.80 2.00 -4.67
C GLU A 19 -1.48 1.02 -3.52
N VAL A 20 -1.73 -0.27 -3.71
CA VAL A 20 -1.40 -1.30 -2.73
C VAL A 20 0.12 -1.37 -2.50
N ASN A 21 0.93 -1.29 -3.55
CA ASN A 21 2.38 -1.28 -3.47
C ASN A 21 2.90 -0.05 -2.71
N LYS A 22 2.30 1.13 -2.93
CA LYS A 22 2.59 2.34 -2.14
C LYS A 22 2.26 2.15 -0.66
N ILE A 23 1.15 1.50 -0.34
CA ILE A 23 0.77 1.19 1.05
C ILE A 23 1.75 0.20 1.66
N ALA A 24 2.17 -0.84 0.93
CA ALA A 24 3.13 -1.82 1.42
C ALA A 24 4.46 -1.19 1.85
N LEU A 25 4.88 -0.12 1.17
CA LEU A 25 6.08 0.64 1.53
C LEU A 25 5.95 1.43 2.83
N ALA A 26 4.77 2.00 3.09
CA ALA A 26 4.53 2.82 4.28
C ALA A 26 4.08 1.97 5.49
N ALA A 27 3.35 0.89 5.24
CA ALA A 27 2.72 0.03 6.23
C ALA A 27 2.79 -1.45 5.79
N PRO A 28 3.95 -2.11 5.93
CA PRO A 28 4.17 -3.46 5.42
C PRO A 28 3.29 -4.53 6.09
N ASP A 29 2.84 -4.28 7.34
CA ASP A 29 1.93 -5.19 8.07
C ASP A 29 0.44 -4.86 7.82
N ALA A 30 0.13 -3.97 6.87
CA ALA A 30 -1.24 -3.57 6.59
C ALA A 30 -2.08 -4.73 6.03
N THR A 31 -3.39 -4.66 6.28
CA THR A 31 -4.36 -5.60 5.72
C THR A 31 -5.41 -4.84 4.91
N ILE A 32 -5.62 -5.26 3.67
CA ILE A 32 -6.67 -4.74 2.79
C ILE A 32 -7.92 -5.62 2.92
N ASN A 33 -9.07 -4.98 3.14
CA ASN A 33 -10.37 -5.66 3.18
C ASN A 33 -11.22 -5.18 2.01
N ILE A 34 -11.69 -6.09 1.16
CA ILE A 34 -12.64 -5.77 0.09
C ILE A 34 -14.04 -6.01 0.61
N ILE A 35 -14.85 -4.95 0.62
CA ILE A 35 -16.22 -4.97 1.12
C ILE A 35 -17.19 -4.86 -0.06
N LYS A 36 -18.18 -5.76 -0.11
CA LYS A 36 -19.31 -5.69 -1.04
C LYS A 36 -20.60 -6.02 -0.28
N ASN A 37 -21.67 -5.29 -0.55
CA ASN A 37 -22.98 -5.49 0.12
C ASN A 37 -22.84 -5.57 1.66
N PHE A 38 -22.07 -4.65 2.25
CA PHE A 38 -21.79 -4.57 3.69
C PHE A 38 -21.08 -5.80 4.30
N LYS A 39 -20.51 -6.69 3.47
CA LYS A 39 -19.76 -7.87 3.92
C LYS A 39 -18.33 -7.84 3.40
N VAL A 40 -17.38 -8.30 4.22
CA VAL A 40 -15.99 -8.53 3.79
C VAL A 40 -16.00 -9.74 2.87
N THR A 41 -15.80 -9.51 1.57
CA THR A 41 -15.73 -10.58 0.59
C THR A 41 -14.31 -11.12 0.41
N GLU A 42 -13.31 -10.34 0.81
CA GLU A 42 -11.90 -10.71 0.66
C GLU A 42 -11.04 -9.97 1.69
N LYS A 43 -9.99 -10.63 2.17
CA LYS A 43 -9.02 -10.06 3.10
C LYS A 43 -7.62 -10.51 2.67
N LYS A 44 -6.73 -9.54 2.45
CA LYS A 44 -5.37 -9.78 1.97
C LYS A 44 -4.37 -8.96 2.77
N SER A 45 -3.26 -9.57 3.17
CA SER A 45 -2.08 -8.83 3.62
C SER A 45 -1.44 -8.16 2.41
N VAL A 46 -0.83 -7.01 2.61
CA VAL A 46 0.02 -6.42 1.57
C VAL A 46 1.34 -7.18 1.49
N GLU A 47 1.91 -7.26 0.30
CA GLU A 47 3.25 -7.82 0.07
C GLU A 47 4.15 -6.70 -0.38
N LEU A 48 5.36 -6.63 0.18
CA LEU A 48 6.36 -5.68 -0.28
C LEU A 48 6.90 -6.16 -1.64
N PRO A 49 6.75 -5.38 -2.72
CA PRO A 49 7.23 -5.81 -4.03
C PRO A 49 8.76 -5.86 -4.05
N GLU A 50 9.32 -6.77 -4.87
CA GLU A 50 10.77 -6.90 -5.06
C GLU A 50 11.37 -5.66 -5.75
N PHE A 51 10.60 -5.02 -6.63
CA PHE A 51 11.01 -3.85 -7.39
C PHE A 51 9.93 -2.76 -7.33
N ILE A 52 10.38 -1.51 -7.28
CA ILE A 52 9.52 -0.34 -7.16
C ILE A 52 9.97 0.68 -8.19
N GLU A 53 9.02 1.18 -8.97
CA GLU A 53 9.27 2.16 -10.01
C GLU A 53 8.41 3.40 -9.78
N GLY A 54 8.99 4.59 -9.91
CA GLY A 54 8.25 5.86 -9.91
C GLY A 54 7.63 6.30 -8.58
N ILE A 55 7.74 5.52 -7.50
CA ILE A 55 7.13 5.84 -6.20
C ILE A 55 8.08 6.64 -5.29
N ILE A 56 9.39 6.37 -5.37
CA ILE A 56 10.40 6.94 -4.47
C ILE A 56 11.42 7.74 -5.29
N LYS A 57 11.77 8.95 -4.82
CA LYS A 57 12.92 9.68 -5.37
C LYS A 57 14.22 9.11 -4.79
N CYS A 58 15.19 8.81 -5.65
CA CYS A 58 16.50 8.34 -5.20
C CYS A 58 17.12 9.37 -4.23
N SER A 59 17.59 8.90 -3.08
CA SER A 59 18.21 9.77 -2.06
C SER A 59 19.67 10.10 -2.37
N ASN A 60 20.28 9.43 -3.35
CA ASN A 60 21.64 9.70 -3.78
C ASN A 60 21.70 10.99 -4.63
N PRO A 61 22.34 12.07 -4.15
CA PRO A 61 22.41 13.34 -4.88
C PRO A 61 23.12 13.26 -6.23
N GLY A 62 24.00 12.26 -6.43
CA GLY A 62 24.72 12.04 -7.68
C GLY A 62 24.01 11.12 -8.68
N CYS A 63 22.79 10.67 -8.37
CA CYS A 63 22.05 9.78 -9.26
C CYS A 63 21.45 10.55 -10.45
N ILE A 64 21.61 10.02 -11.67
CA ILE A 64 21.10 10.67 -12.90
C ILE A 64 19.58 10.86 -12.90
N THR A 65 18.83 10.06 -12.14
CA THR A 65 17.37 10.19 -11.98
C THR A 65 16.96 11.29 -10.99
N SER A 66 17.93 11.93 -10.32
CA SER A 66 17.70 13.00 -9.34
C SER A 66 17.82 14.41 -9.93
N GLY A 67 18.29 14.51 -11.18
CA GLY A 67 18.37 15.75 -11.96
C GLY A 67 17.01 16.38 -12.22
#